data_AF-A0A0L0D2G7-F1
#
_entry.id   AF-A0A0L0D2G7-F1
#
_cell.length_a   1.000
_cell.length_b   1.000
_cell.length_c   1.000
_cell.angle_alpha   90.00
_cell.angle_beta   90.00
_cell.angle_gamma   90.00
#
_symmetry.space_group_name_H-M   'P 1'
#
loop_
_entity.id
_entity.type
_entity.pdbx_description
1 polymer ?
#
loop_
_entity_poly.entity_id
_entity_poly.type
_entity_poly.pdbx_seq_one_letter_code
_entity_poly.pdbx_strand_id
1 'polypeptide(L)'
;MPSPQVIGYVVDGGETGSDAAVFSPRFVNPDKSVYSGLYEGGPMPKSGSGSIRGAVDASPGVFPYAFGEDASEPVVISIERRPTLDGENHVAGVIWNAARALCEYMVTDMGSAAFEGKSVLEIGSGTGLTGMVAAALGATVVLTDQEPAIAMLRDQIALNKLQNRVSAAQLDWGPDGDNQLAALGDFDLILGTDVTYTALKELQHTLLALTSGPTPPQLLFCHERRWPGTDAYFEKLMAPHFDYTPVHATSFEDSGEIVVFTLTRKAGADMVAGDEAGDE
;
A
#
# COMPACT_ATOMS: atom_id res chain seq x y z
N MET A 1 4.28 40.15 9.27
CA MET A 1 4.57 38.95 8.48
C MET A 1 3.65 38.97 7.28
N PRO A 2 4.12 38.96 6.03
CA PRO A 2 3.20 38.94 4.89
C PRO A 2 2.79 37.48 4.59
N SER A 3 1.49 37.30 4.40
CA SER A 3 0.82 36.10 3.90
C SER A 3 1.30 35.71 2.50
N PRO A 4 1.42 34.42 2.15
CA PRO A 4 1.67 34.03 0.77
C PRO A 4 0.50 34.44 -0.13
N GLN A 5 0.79 35.15 -1.21
CA GLN A 5 -0.14 35.49 -2.28
C GLN A 5 -0.17 34.41 -3.35
N VAL A 6 -1.36 34.17 -3.90
CA VAL A 6 -1.62 33.30 -5.06
C VAL A 6 -1.01 33.95 -6.32
N ILE A 7 -0.23 33.18 -7.08
CA ILE A 7 0.25 33.58 -8.42
C ILE A 7 -0.54 32.77 -9.45
N GLY A 8 -1.17 33.48 -10.39
CA GLY A 8 -2.31 33.03 -11.19
C GLY A 8 -2.05 32.05 -12.35
N TYR A 9 -3.15 31.70 -13.00
CA TYR A 9 -3.25 30.81 -14.17
C TYR A 9 -3.15 31.58 -15.49
N VAL A 10 -2.54 30.95 -16.50
CA VAL A 10 -2.59 31.41 -17.89
C VAL A 10 -3.77 30.74 -18.58
N VAL A 11 -4.72 31.55 -19.06
CA VAL A 11 -5.77 31.16 -20.00
C VAL A 11 -5.33 31.70 -21.35
N ASP A 12 -5.06 30.82 -22.32
CA ASP A 12 -4.93 31.24 -23.71
C ASP A 12 -6.28 31.00 -24.41
N GLY A 13 -6.92 32.10 -24.80
CA GLY A 13 -8.21 32.12 -25.46
C GLY A 13 -8.06 32.17 -26.98
N GLY A 14 -8.91 31.41 -27.67
CA GLY A 14 -8.98 31.39 -29.14
C GLY A 14 -10.27 30.75 -29.66
N GLU A 15 -11.39 31.40 -29.37
CA GLU A 15 -12.68 31.48 -30.08
C GLU A 15 -13.33 30.28 -30.85
N THR A 16 -14.55 29.97 -30.37
CA THR A 16 -15.80 29.66 -31.11
C THR A 16 -16.01 28.29 -31.76
N GLY A 17 -17.05 27.60 -31.30
CA GLY A 17 -17.67 26.47 -31.97
C GLY A 17 -18.45 25.59 -31.00
N SER A 18 -19.77 25.69 -31.04
CA SER A 18 -20.69 24.76 -30.38
C SER A 18 -20.46 23.33 -30.85
N ASP A 19 -20.04 22.44 -29.96
CA ASP A 19 -20.47 21.03 -29.94
C ASP A 19 -19.90 20.34 -28.68
N ALA A 20 -20.72 19.50 -28.06
CA ALA A 20 -20.35 18.72 -26.89
C ALA A 20 -19.21 17.75 -27.23
N ALA A 21 -18.01 18.00 -26.71
CA ALA A 21 -16.88 17.09 -26.82
C ALA A 21 -16.69 16.32 -25.51
N VAL A 22 -17.06 15.04 -25.54
CA VAL A 22 -16.65 14.01 -24.58
C VAL A 22 -15.12 13.90 -24.62
N PHE A 23 -14.44 14.27 -23.54
CA PHE A 23 -13.00 14.07 -23.41
C PHE A 23 -12.71 12.72 -22.74
N SER A 24 -12.27 11.75 -23.53
CA SER A 24 -11.53 10.58 -23.05
C SER A 24 -10.09 10.70 -23.56
N PRO A 25 -9.07 10.75 -22.70
CA PRO A 25 -7.69 10.67 -23.18
C PRO A 25 -7.35 9.20 -23.46
N ARG A 26 -7.20 8.85 -24.74
CA ARG A 26 -6.36 7.73 -25.17
C ARG A 26 -4.95 8.26 -25.38
N PHE A 27 -3.98 7.74 -24.66
CA PHE A 27 -2.57 7.89 -25.02
C PHE A 27 -1.98 6.52 -25.35
N VAL A 28 -1.63 6.38 -26.63
CA VAL A 28 -0.74 5.35 -27.16
C VAL A 28 0.69 5.88 -26.96
N ASN A 29 1.57 5.09 -26.35
CA ASN A 29 3.00 5.41 -26.33
C ASN A 29 3.76 4.55 -27.38
N PRO A 30 4.44 5.16 -28.36
CA PRO A 30 5.15 4.45 -29.41
C PRO A 30 6.66 4.43 -29.13
N ASP A 31 7.15 3.51 -28.30
CA ASP A 31 8.55 3.07 -28.32
C ASP A 31 8.66 1.77 -27.51
N LYS A 32 8.94 0.68 -28.22
CA LYS A 32 9.49 -0.54 -27.63
C LYS A 32 11.01 -0.40 -27.66
N SER A 33 11.62 -0.31 -26.50
CA SER A 33 13.02 -0.70 -26.33
C SER A 33 13.15 -1.62 -25.11
N VAL A 34 13.48 -2.86 -25.44
CA VAL A 34 13.72 -3.99 -24.55
C VAL A 34 14.99 -3.71 -23.74
N TYR A 35 14.92 -3.75 -22.42
CA TYR A 35 16.10 -3.95 -21.58
C TYR A 35 16.08 -5.35 -20.97
N SER A 36 16.80 -6.25 -21.64
CA SER A 36 17.34 -7.47 -21.06
C SER A 36 18.53 -7.09 -20.16
N GLY A 37 18.43 -7.35 -18.87
CA GLY A 37 19.54 -7.20 -17.94
C GLY A 37 19.18 -7.77 -16.57
N LEU A 38 19.70 -8.95 -16.28
CA LEU A 38 19.69 -9.54 -14.95
C LEU A 38 20.39 -8.54 -14.01
N TYR A 39 19.69 -8.05 -13.00
CA TYR A 39 20.25 -7.13 -12.01
C TYR A 39 21.10 -7.94 -11.02
N GLU A 40 22.40 -8.05 -11.30
CA GLU A 40 23.39 -8.50 -10.34
C GLU A 40 23.74 -7.35 -9.38
N GLY A 41 23.30 -7.46 -8.13
CA GLY A 41 24.09 -7.07 -6.95
C GLY A 41 24.66 -5.64 -6.85
N GLY A 42 23.93 -4.60 -7.24
CA GLY A 42 24.29 -3.20 -6.91
C GLY A 42 23.86 -2.81 -5.48
N PRO A 43 24.64 -2.01 -4.72
CA PRO A 43 24.26 -1.60 -3.37
C PRO A 43 23.05 -0.65 -3.39
N MET A 44 22.11 -0.91 -2.48
CA MET A 44 21.02 0.03 -2.13
C MET A 44 21.60 1.42 -1.84
N PRO A 45 20.94 2.51 -2.24
CA PRO A 45 21.40 3.86 -1.94
C PRO A 45 21.53 4.01 -0.42
N LYS A 46 22.74 4.36 0.02
CA LYS A 46 23.05 4.57 1.44
C LYS A 46 22.13 5.64 2.03
N SER A 47 21.76 5.44 3.29
CA SER A 47 21.14 6.42 4.19
C SER A 47 21.88 7.77 4.10
N GLY A 48 21.36 8.67 3.27
CA GLY A 48 21.97 9.98 3.07
C GLY A 48 20.95 10.89 2.43
N SER A 49 20.35 11.78 3.23
CA SER A 49 19.59 13.02 2.92
C SER A 49 18.76 13.09 1.62
N GLY A 50 18.43 11.96 1.00
CA GLY A 50 17.76 11.85 -0.27
C GLY A 50 16.27 11.85 -0.04
N SER A 51 15.56 12.70 -0.79
CA SER A 51 14.11 12.70 -0.90
C SER A 51 13.57 11.26 -0.94
N ILE A 52 12.63 10.95 -0.05
CA ILE A 52 11.85 9.71 -0.05
C ILE A 52 10.97 9.76 -1.31
N ARG A 53 11.54 9.38 -2.47
CA ARG A 53 10.83 9.40 -3.75
C ARG A 53 9.58 8.54 -3.65
N GLY A 54 8.39 9.14 -3.84
CA GLY A 54 7.08 8.47 -3.76
C GLY A 54 6.27 8.78 -2.50
N ALA A 55 6.86 9.37 -1.47
CA ALA A 55 6.11 9.94 -0.36
C ALA A 55 5.54 11.30 -0.79
N VAL A 56 4.21 11.42 -0.80
CA VAL A 56 3.54 12.66 -1.23
C VAL A 56 3.60 13.78 -0.22
N ASP A 57 3.78 13.45 1.06
CA ASP A 57 3.84 14.47 2.08
C ASP A 57 4.68 14.05 3.27
N ALA A 58 5.92 14.55 3.31
CA ALA A 58 6.89 14.29 4.37
C ALA A 58 6.93 15.41 5.42
N SER A 59 6.10 16.46 5.29
CA SER A 59 6.07 17.53 6.29
C SER A 59 5.53 16.98 7.62
N PRO A 60 6.18 17.24 8.77
CA PRO A 60 5.65 16.81 10.06
C PRO A 60 4.39 17.59 10.44
N GLY A 61 3.46 16.95 11.16
CA GLY A 61 2.24 17.57 11.66
C GLY A 61 1.01 16.68 11.53
N VAL A 62 -0.14 17.16 12.01
CA VAL A 62 -1.42 16.43 11.92
C VAL A 62 -2.24 16.94 10.75
N PHE A 63 -2.67 16.03 9.88
CA PHE A 63 -3.39 16.38 8.65
C PHE A 63 -4.58 15.43 8.42
N PRO A 64 -5.76 15.96 8.05
CA PRO A 64 -6.90 15.15 7.66
C PRO A 64 -6.73 14.64 6.22
N TYR A 65 -7.07 13.37 6.01
CA TYR A 65 -7.18 12.72 4.70
C TYR A 65 -8.64 12.32 4.51
N ALA A 66 -9.28 12.87 3.49
CA ALA A 66 -10.66 12.59 3.14
C ALA A 66 -10.71 11.71 1.88
N PHE A 67 -11.66 10.79 1.84
CA PHE A 67 -11.87 9.85 0.74
C PHE A 67 -13.35 9.78 0.37
N GLY A 68 -13.63 9.63 -0.94
CA GLY A 68 -14.99 9.67 -1.47
C GLY A 68 -15.64 11.04 -1.30
N GLU A 69 -15.01 12.10 -1.80
CA GLU A 69 -15.49 13.50 -1.64
C GLU A 69 -16.91 13.71 -2.18
N ASP A 70 -17.34 12.92 -3.17
CA ASP A 70 -18.69 12.95 -3.73
C ASP A 70 -19.72 12.12 -2.95
N ALA A 71 -19.28 11.37 -1.92
CA ALA A 71 -20.16 10.56 -1.08
C ALA A 71 -20.93 11.44 -0.08
N SER A 72 -22.13 10.99 0.32
CA SER A 72 -22.95 11.71 1.31
C SER A 72 -22.28 11.83 2.68
N GLU A 73 -21.40 10.88 3.01
CA GLU A 73 -20.58 10.88 4.21
C GLU A 73 -19.15 10.44 3.84
N PRO A 74 -18.22 11.39 3.58
CA PRO A 74 -16.85 11.05 3.25
C PRO A 74 -16.11 10.45 4.45
N VAL A 75 -15.21 9.51 4.19
CA VAL A 75 -14.35 8.94 5.23
C VAL A 75 -13.19 9.88 5.48
N VAL A 76 -13.01 10.33 6.73
CA VAL A 76 -11.92 11.24 7.11
C VAL A 76 -11.07 10.63 8.21
N ILE A 77 -9.76 10.46 7.97
CA ILE A 77 -8.78 9.98 8.93
C ILE A 77 -7.69 11.05 9.12
N SER A 78 -7.39 11.39 10.38
CA SER A 78 -6.29 12.30 10.71
C SER A 78 -4.98 11.53 10.92
N ILE A 79 -3.92 11.92 10.21
CA ILE A 79 -2.59 11.34 10.36
C ILE A 79 -1.61 12.35 10.91
N GLU A 80 -0.91 12.00 11.99
CA GLU A 80 0.28 12.69 12.45
C GLU A 80 1.50 12.17 11.68
N ARG A 81 1.98 12.96 10.74
CA ARG A 81 3.17 12.63 9.96
C ARG A 81 4.41 12.84 10.82
N ARG A 82 5.22 11.79 10.96
CA ARG A 82 6.44 11.72 11.75
C ARG A 82 7.57 11.18 10.88
N PRO A 83 8.14 11.97 9.95
CA PRO A 83 9.17 11.51 9.02
C PRO A 83 10.43 10.97 9.73
N THR A 84 10.58 11.28 11.01
CA THR A 84 11.58 10.73 11.92
C THR A 84 10.92 9.95 13.05
N LEU A 85 11.40 8.73 13.33
CA LEU A 85 11.07 7.94 14.51
C LEU A 85 12.37 7.70 15.30
N ASP A 86 12.35 7.95 16.61
CA ASP A 86 13.54 7.84 17.48
C ASP A 86 14.79 8.62 17.01
N GLY A 87 14.57 9.71 16.28
CA GLY A 87 15.65 10.57 15.76
C GLY A 87 16.22 10.11 14.41
N GLU A 88 15.71 9.03 13.82
CA GLU A 88 16.11 8.53 12.50
C GLU A 88 14.98 8.68 11.47
N ASN A 89 15.32 8.98 10.22
CA ASN A 89 14.34 9.04 9.14
C ASN A 89 13.69 7.67 8.95
N HIS A 90 12.36 7.61 8.98
CA HIS A 90 11.64 6.35 8.90
C HIS A 90 10.50 6.41 7.88
N VAL A 91 10.51 5.49 6.93
CA VAL A 91 9.52 5.40 5.84
C VAL A 91 8.10 5.13 6.32
N ALA A 92 7.94 4.53 7.50
CA ALA A 92 6.63 4.30 8.12
C ALA A 92 5.91 5.61 8.51
N GLY A 93 6.65 6.69 8.79
CA GLY A 93 6.09 7.91 9.34
C GLY A 93 5.51 8.89 8.32
N VAL A 94 5.46 8.51 7.05
CA VAL A 94 4.96 9.34 5.94
C VAL A 94 3.85 8.62 5.17
N ILE A 95 3.03 9.39 4.47
CA ILE A 95 1.99 8.84 3.59
C ILE A 95 2.54 8.59 2.19
N TRP A 96 2.32 7.38 1.72
CA TRP A 96 2.67 6.92 0.38
C TRP A 96 1.49 7.00 -0.58
N ASN A 97 1.79 7.18 -1.86
CA ASN A 97 0.79 7.25 -2.93
C ASN A 97 -0.13 6.03 -2.97
N ALA A 98 0.42 4.82 -2.81
CA ALA A 98 -0.36 3.59 -2.82
C ALA A 98 -1.41 3.57 -1.70
N ALA A 99 -1.10 4.09 -0.52
CA ALA A 99 -2.06 4.17 0.58
C ALA A 99 -3.25 5.08 0.24
N ARG A 100 -3.00 6.26 -0.34
CA ARG A 100 -4.07 7.17 -0.78
C ARG A 100 -4.94 6.56 -1.87
N ALA A 101 -4.31 5.95 -2.88
CA ALA A 101 -5.02 5.32 -3.98
C ALA A 101 -5.88 4.14 -3.52
N LEU A 102 -5.35 3.29 -2.62
CA LEU A 102 -6.12 2.18 -2.08
C LEU A 102 -7.28 2.66 -1.20
N CYS A 103 -7.07 3.65 -0.33
CA CYS A 103 -8.14 4.22 0.49
C CYS A 103 -9.28 4.77 -0.37
N GLU A 104 -8.96 5.52 -1.43
CA GLU A 104 -9.98 6.03 -2.35
C GLU A 104 -10.75 4.87 -2.99
N TYR A 105 -10.05 3.90 -3.59
CA TYR A 105 -10.66 2.71 -4.19
C TYR A 105 -11.57 1.93 -3.21
N MET A 106 -11.16 1.77 -1.95
CA MET A 106 -11.96 1.11 -0.92
C MET A 106 -13.27 1.84 -0.65
N VAL A 107 -13.25 3.18 -0.67
CA VAL A 107 -14.42 4.02 -0.38
C VAL A 107 -15.33 4.13 -1.61
N THR A 108 -14.77 4.38 -2.80
CA THR A 108 -15.54 4.70 -4.01
C THR A 108 -16.00 3.48 -4.78
N ASP A 109 -15.13 2.48 -4.94
CA ASP A 109 -15.38 1.34 -5.84
C ASP A 109 -15.85 0.11 -5.07
N MET A 110 -15.30 -0.16 -3.87
CA MET A 110 -15.70 -1.31 -3.06
C MET A 110 -16.89 -1.00 -2.14
N GLY A 111 -16.86 0.15 -1.46
CA GLY A 111 -17.87 0.58 -0.50
C GLY A 111 -17.89 -0.21 0.82
N SER A 112 -18.68 0.26 1.78
CA SER A 112 -18.72 -0.29 3.16
C SER A 112 -19.12 -1.77 3.25
N ALA A 113 -19.98 -2.24 2.36
CA ALA A 113 -20.43 -3.64 2.33
C ALA A 113 -19.27 -4.64 2.15
N ALA A 114 -18.15 -4.21 1.58
CA ALA A 114 -16.96 -5.06 1.44
C ALA A 114 -16.16 -5.23 2.74
N PHE A 115 -16.41 -4.40 3.77
CA PHE A 115 -15.63 -4.32 5.02
C PHE A 115 -16.46 -4.56 6.28
N GLU A 116 -17.77 -4.28 6.24
CA GLU A 116 -18.65 -4.39 7.41
C GLU A 116 -18.59 -5.78 8.04
N GLY A 117 -18.20 -5.84 9.32
CA GLY A 117 -18.11 -7.08 10.08
C GLY A 117 -16.89 -7.96 9.78
N LYS A 118 -15.98 -7.55 8.90
CA LYS A 118 -14.78 -8.32 8.58
C LYS A 118 -13.65 -8.13 9.59
N SER A 119 -12.88 -9.20 9.80
CA SER A 119 -11.55 -9.15 10.45
C SER A 119 -10.49 -8.84 9.40
N VAL A 120 -9.72 -7.77 9.59
CA VAL A 120 -8.72 -7.28 8.64
C VAL A 120 -7.34 -7.21 9.30
N LEU A 121 -6.32 -7.72 8.62
CA LEU A 121 -4.92 -7.48 8.95
C LEU A 121 -4.33 -6.53 7.92
N GLU A 122 -3.64 -5.47 8.35
CA GLU A 122 -2.78 -4.70 7.45
C GLU A 122 -1.31 -5.04 7.77
N ILE A 123 -0.56 -5.45 6.74
CA ILE A 123 0.88 -5.70 6.86
C ILE A 123 1.67 -4.49 6.35
N GLY A 124 2.72 -4.10 7.08
CA GLY A 124 3.51 -2.91 6.75
C GLY A 124 2.65 -1.63 6.78
N SER A 125 1.90 -1.45 7.87
CA SER A 125 0.88 -0.39 7.97
C SER A 125 1.45 1.03 7.88
N GLY A 126 2.73 1.23 8.17
CA GLY A 126 3.34 2.56 8.21
C GLY A 126 2.62 3.46 9.22
N THR A 127 1.87 4.44 8.71
CA THR A 127 1.03 5.36 9.51
C THR A 127 -0.33 4.77 9.92
N GLY A 128 -0.73 3.63 9.33
CA GLY A 128 -2.01 2.97 9.58
C GLY A 128 -3.20 3.56 8.84
N LEU A 129 -2.98 4.46 7.86
CA LEU A 129 -4.05 5.14 7.12
C LEU A 129 -5.04 4.14 6.49
N THR A 130 -4.55 3.14 5.75
CA THR A 130 -5.40 2.20 5.01
C THR A 130 -6.27 1.36 5.94
N GLY A 131 -5.67 0.76 6.97
CA GLY A 131 -6.41 -0.03 7.94
C GLY A 131 -7.39 0.82 8.76
N MET A 132 -7.06 2.08 9.09
CA MET A 132 -8.03 2.97 9.73
C MET A 132 -9.20 3.35 8.81
N VAL A 133 -8.98 3.46 7.49
CA VAL A 133 -10.07 3.62 6.51
C VAL A 133 -10.93 2.35 6.45
N ALA A 134 -10.33 1.15 6.43
CA ALA A 134 -11.08 -0.12 6.52
C ALA A 134 -11.93 -0.18 7.80
N ALA A 135 -11.37 0.28 8.91
CA ALA A 135 -12.08 0.37 10.19
C ALA A 135 -13.24 1.36 10.14
N ALA A 136 -13.08 2.52 9.49
CA ALA A 136 -14.16 3.48 9.27
C ALA A 136 -15.29 2.89 8.41
N LEU A 137 -14.94 2.01 7.47
CA LEU A 137 -15.89 1.26 6.62
C LEU A 137 -16.56 0.07 7.33
N GLY A 138 -16.22 -0.20 8.60
CA GLY A 138 -16.92 -1.17 9.45
C GLY A 138 -16.14 -2.44 9.80
N ALA A 139 -14.86 -2.54 9.44
CA ALA A 139 -14.02 -3.67 9.80
C ALA A 139 -13.48 -3.58 11.26
N THR A 140 -13.07 -4.74 11.79
CA THR A 140 -12.16 -4.84 12.95
C THR A 140 -10.76 -5.10 12.42
N VAL A 141 -9.78 -4.30 12.83
CA VAL A 141 -8.47 -4.20 12.17
C VAL A 141 -7.32 -4.41 13.14
N VAL A 142 -6.33 -5.18 12.69
CA VAL A 142 -5.00 -5.24 13.30
C VAL A 142 -4.00 -4.60 12.34
N LEU A 143 -3.41 -3.49 12.78
CA LEU A 143 -2.31 -2.83 12.07
C LEU A 143 -0.99 -3.49 12.48
N THR A 144 -0.15 -3.87 11.53
CA THR A 144 1.13 -4.48 11.82
C THR A 144 2.29 -3.87 11.06
N ASP A 145 3.41 -3.76 11.75
CA ASP A 145 4.66 -3.23 11.23
C ASP A 145 5.82 -3.69 12.14
N GLN A 146 7.04 -3.24 11.84
CA GLN A 146 8.19 -3.46 12.70
C GLN A 146 8.08 -2.65 14.00
N GLU A 147 8.78 -3.09 15.05
CA GLU A 147 8.65 -2.50 16.39
C GLU A 147 8.78 -0.96 16.45
N PRO A 148 9.69 -0.29 15.70
CA PRO A 148 9.80 1.17 15.73
C PRO A 148 8.51 1.92 15.36
N ALA A 149 7.62 1.32 14.56
CA ALA A 149 6.37 1.95 14.14
C ALA A 149 5.21 1.72 15.11
N ILE A 150 5.30 0.77 16.04
CA ILE A 150 4.15 0.33 16.85
C ILE A 150 3.65 1.41 17.81
N ALA A 151 4.55 2.16 18.44
CA ALA A 151 4.17 3.28 19.31
C ALA A 151 3.41 4.36 18.51
N MET A 152 3.90 4.71 17.32
CA MET A 152 3.22 5.64 16.43
C MET A 152 1.85 5.14 16.00
N LEU A 153 1.72 3.86 15.61
CA LEU A 153 0.42 3.29 15.25
C LEU A 153 -0.60 3.38 16.40
N ARG A 154 -0.18 3.16 17.64
CA ARG A 154 -1.06 3.34 18.82
C ARG A 154 -1.52 4.78 19.00
N ASP A 155 -0.61 5.75 18.82
CA ASP A 155 -0.96 7.17 18.85
C ASP A 155 -1.93 7.54 17.73
N GLN A 156 -1.72 6.99 16.53
CA GLN A 156 -2.57 7.19 15.36
C GLN A 156 -3.99 6.67 15.57
N ILE A 157 -4.13 5.47 16.15
CA ILE A 157 -5.42 4.90 16.53
C ILE A 157 -6.12 5.81 17.55
N ALA A 158 -5.38 6.30 18.54
CA ALA A 158 -5.93 7.14 19.59
C ALA A 158 -6.38 8.52 19.07
N LEU A 159 -5.60 9.12 18.15
CA LEU A 159 -5.93 10.37 17.48
C LEU A 159 -7.30 10.28 16.77
N ASN A 160 -7.60 9.14 16.17
CA ASN A 160 -8.85 8.90 15.44
C ASN A 160 -9.96 8.26 16.31
N LYS A 161 -9.71 8.00 17.60
CA LYS A 161 -10.65 7.38 18.54
C LYS A 161 -11.14 5.99 18.10
N LEU A 162 -10.25 5.20 17.48
CA LEU A 162 -10.56 3.91 16.87
C LEU A 162 -10.19 2.69 17.74
N GLN A 163 -9.80 2.89 19.01
CA GLN A 163 -9.31 1.83 19.90
C GLN A 163 -10.31 0.67 20.13
N ASN A 164 -11.60 0.88 19.85
CA ASN A 164 -12.63 -0.16 19.99
C ASN A 164 -12.66 -1.15 18.82
N ARG A 165 -12.01 -0.84 17.70
CA ARG A 165 -12.01 -1.68 16.49
C ARG A 165 -10.64 -1.81 15.83
N VAL A 166 -9.67 -0.98 16.19
CA VAL A 166 -8.31 -1.04 15.65
C VAL A 166 -7.32 -1.27 16.78
N SER A 167 -6.41 -2.22 16.56
CA SER A 167 -5.26 -2.48 17.43
C SER A 167 -3.97 -2.48 16.61
N ALA A 168 -2.83 -2.39 17.29
CA ALA A 168 -1.51 -2.42 16.67
C ALA A 168 -0.64 -3.52 17.29
N ALA A 169 0.03 -4.31 16.45
CA ALA A 169 0.91 -5.40 16.85
C ALA A 169 2.19 -5.44 15.99
N GLN A 170 3.28 -5.91 16.56
CA GLN A 170 4.52 -6.14 15.81
C GLN A 170 4.34 -7.33 14.86
N LEU A 171 4.80 -7.19 13.62
CA LEU A 171 4.99 -8.30 12.68
C LEU A 171 6.21 -8.02 11.81
N ASP A 172 7.28 -8.75 12.10
CA ASP A 172 8.43 -8.87 11.21
C ASP A 172 8.08 -9.85 10.08
N TRP A 173 8.54 -9.59 8.87
CA TRP A 173 8.28 -10.50 7.75
C TRP A 173 9.26 -11.66 7.73
N GLY A 174 8.83 -12.80 7.18
CA GLY A 174 9.65 -14.01 7.10
C GLY A 174 9.61 -14.85 8.37
N PRO A 175 10.50 -15.87 8.46
CA PRO A 175 10.46 -16.87 9.52
C PRO A 175 10.56 -16.28 10.94
N ASP A 176 11.26 -15.16 11.11
CA ASP A 176 11.42 -14.51 12.40
C ASP A 176 10.08 -13.99 12.97
N GLY A 177 9.10 -13.73 12.09
CA GLY A 177 7.76 -13.28 12.44
C GLY A 177 6.73 -14.40 12.66
N ASP A 178 7.07 -15.67 12.46
CA ASP A 178 6.07 -16.77 12.48
C ASP A 178 5.33 -16.86 13.83
N ASN A 179 6.04 -16.63 14.94
CA ASN A 179 5.42 -16.61 16.28
C ASN A 179 4.52 -15.39 16.49
N GLN A 180 4.90 -14.23 15.93
CA GLN A 180 4.07 -13.02 16.01
C GLN A 180 2.79 -13.26 15.21
N LEU A 181 2.91 -13.78 13.98
CA LEU A 181 1.80 -14.10 13.09
C LEU A 181 0.83 -15.10 13.72
N ALA A 182 1.34 -16.18 14.31
CA ALA A 182 0.52 -17.19 14.97
C ALA A 182 -0.32 -16.64 16.14
N ALA A 183 0.12 -15.53 16.75
CA ALA A 183 -0.62 -14.88 17.83
C ALA A 183 -1.75 -13.95 17.35
N LEU A 184 -1.78 -13.58 16.06
CA LEU A 184 -2.75 -12.63 15.51
C LEU A 184 -4.11 -13.27 15.18
N GLY A 185 -4.12 -14.57 14.87
CA GLY A 185 -5.32 -15.32 14.51
C GLY A 185 -5.66 -15.24 13.01
N ASP A 186 -6.92 -15.56 12.69
CA ASP A 186 -7.41 -15.60 11.31
C ASP A 186 -8.06 -14.27 10.89
N PHE A 187 -8.01 -14.00 9.59
CA PHE A 187 -8.54 -12.77 8.99
C PHE A 187 -9.35 -13.09 7.73
N ASP A 188 -10.30 -12.23 7.40
CA ASP A 188 -11.09 -12.32 6.16
C ASP A 188 -10.37 -11.62 4.99
N LEU A 189 -9.57 -10.59 5.31
CA LEU A 189 -8.91 -9.72 4.36
C LEU A 189 -7.54 -9.29 4.89
N ILE A 190 -6.53 -9.36 4.03
CA ILE A 190 -5.20 -8.80 4.27
C ILE A 190 -5.00 -7.60 3.34
N LEU A 191 -4.58 -6.48 3.93
CA LEU A 191 -4.22 -5.25 3.22
C LEU A 191 -2.69 -5.07 3.21
N GLY A 192 -2.16 -4.48 2.14
CA GLY A 192 -0.77 -4.05 2.08
C GLY A 192 -0.55 -2.92 1.08
N THR A 193 0.05 -1.81 1.51
CA THR A 193 0.27 -0.62 0.67
C THR A 193 1.74 -0.27 0.59
N ASP A 194 2.28 -0.24 -0.63
CA ASP A 194 3.69 0.02 -0.92
C ASP A 194 4.64 -0.87 -0.10
N VAL A 195 4.29 -2.15 0.07
CA VAL A 195 5.12 -3.18 0.74
C VAL A 195 6.03 -3.94 -0.23
N THR A 196 5.92 -3.71 -1.54
CA THR A 196 6.59 -4.50 -2.58
C THR A 196 7.93 -3.93 -3.04
N TYR A 197 8.66 -3.22 -2.17
CA TYR A 197 9.92 -2.54 -2.54
C TYR A 197 11.18 -3.19 -1.97
N THR A 198 11.07 -4.00 -0.92
CA THR A 198 12.19 -4.70 -0.28
C THR A 198 11.71 -5.95 0.46
N ALA A 199 12.64 -6.77 0.98
CA ALA A 199 12.35 -7.97 1.77
C ALA A 199 11.27 -8.90 1.14
N LEU A 200 11.32 -9.06 -0.19
CA LEU A 200 10.23 -9.67 -0.95
C LEU A 200 10.09 -11.18 -0.69
N LYS A 201 11.17 -11.86 -0.32
CA LYS A 201 11.14 -13.29 0.04
C LYS A 201 10.52 -13.49 1.42
N GLU A 202 10.85 -12.61 2.35
CA GLU A 202 10.29 -12.55 3.69
C GLU A 202 8.79 -12.23 3.62
N LEU A 203 8.42 -11.24 2.79
CA LEU A 203 7.02 -10.93 2.50
C LEU A 203 6.29 -12.15 1.91
N GLN A 204 6.88 -12.83 0.91
CA GLN A 204 6.29 -14.05 0.34
C GLN A 204 6.05 -15.12 1.40
N HIS A 205 7.03 -15.39 2.26
CA HIS A 205 6.90 -16.35 3.35
C HIS A 205 5.71 -16.00 4.25
N THR A 206 5.60 -14.74 4.68
CA THR A 206 4.47 -14.27 5.50
C THR A 206 3.13 -14.45 4.79
N LEU A 207 3.04 -14.12 3.49
CA LEU A 207 1.80 -14.30 2.71
C LEU A 207 1.42 -15.77 2.53
N LEU A 208 2.41 -16.66 2.36
CA LEU A 208 2.17 -18.10 2.30
C LEU A 208 1.64 -18.63 3.63
N ALA A 209 2.21 -18.18 4.75
CA ALA A 209 1.75 -18.55 6.09
C ALA A 209 0.31 -18.06 6.34
N LEU A 210 0.02 -16.77 6.03
CA LEU A 210 -1.31 -16.16 6.15
C LEU A 210 -2.40 -16.86 5.31
N THR A 211 -2.00 -17.53 4.24
CA THR A 211 -2.92 -18.20 3.30
C THR A 211 -2.87 -19.72 3.37
N SER A 212 -2.21 -20.29 4.39
CA SER A 212 -2.05 -21.74 4.56
C SER A 212 -3.35 -22.48 4.95
N GLY A 213 -4.35 -21.76 5.47
CA GLY A 213 -5.61 -22.32 5.93
C GLY A 213 -6.56 -22.79 4.82
N PRO A 214 -7.59 -23.58 5.17
CA PRO A 214 -8.57 -24.11 4.20
C PRO A 214 -9.46 -23.03 3.57
N THR A 215 -9.58 -21.88 4.24
CA THR A 215 -10.31 -20.69 3.79
C THR A 215 -9.35 -19.50 3.84
N PRO A 216 -8.44 -19.36 2.87
CA PRO A 216 -7.47 -18.29 2.89
C PRO A 216 -8.16 -16.92 2.78
N PRO A 217 -7.62 -15.87 3.43
CA PRO A 217 -8.15 -14.51 3.31
C PRO A 217 -8.04 -14.00 1.87
N GLN A 218 -8.86 -13.00 1.54
CA GLN A 218 -8.60 -12.18 0.36
C GLN A 218 -7.34 -11.34 0.61
N LEU A 219 -6.45 -11.23 -0.37
CA LEU A 219 -5.30 -10.32 -0.33
C LEU A 219 -5.58 -9.13 -1.25
N LEU A 220 -5.64 -7.91 -0.71
CA LEU A 220 -5.83 -6.67 -1.48
C LEU A 220 -4.66 -5.72 -1.24
N PHE A 221 -3.89 -5.49 -2.29
CA PHE A 221 -2.62 -4.79 -2.22
C PHE A 221 -2.61 -3.61 -3.17
N CYS A 222 -1.78 -2.62 -2.87
CA CYS A 222 -1.53 -1.50 -3.77
C CYS A 222 -0.05 -1.15 -3.76
N HIS A 223 0.51 -0.86 -4.93
CA HIS A 223 1.86 -0.35 -5.05
C HIS A 223 1.98 0.70 -6.15
N GLU A 224 2.91 1.63 -6.00
CA GLU A 224 3.36 2.47 -7.10
C GLU A 224 4.53 1.78 -7.81
N ARG A 225 4.40 1.59 -9.13
CA ARG A 225 5.45 1.02 -9.98
C ARG A 225 6.56 2.04 -10.20
N ARG A 226 7.57 1.99 -9.33
CA ARG A 226 8.71 2.92 -9.30
C ARG A 226 9.94 2.35 -9.98
N TRP A 227 10.14 1.03 -9.90
CA TRP A 227 11.36 0.37 -10.35
C TRP A 227 11.01 -0.90 -11.10
N PRO A 228 11.01 -0.87 -12.46
CA PRO A 228 10.55 -1.99 -13.28
C PRO A 228 11.21 -3.34 -12.92
N GLY A 229 12.49 -3.33 -12.53
CA GLY A 229 13.19 -4.55 -12.10
C GLY A 229 12.68 -5.12 -10.77
N THR A 230 12.31 -4.27 -9.81
CA THR A 230 11.75 -4.70 -8.52
C THR A 230 10.31 -5.19 -8.70
N ASP A 231 9.51 -4.47 -9.49
CA ASP A 231 8.13 -4.84 -9.81
C ASP A 231 8.09 -6.20 -10.52
N ALA A 232 8.93 -6.40 -11.55
CA ALA A 232 9.04 -7.67 -12.25
C ALA A 232 9.57 -8.80 -11.36
N TYR A 233 10.48 -8.51 -10.42
CA TYR A 233 10.97 -9.51 -9.48
C TYR A 233 9.89 -9.93 -8.48
N PHE A 234 9.09 -8.99 -7.96
CA PHE A 234 7.93 -9.29 -7.11
C PHE A 234 6.93 -10.19 -7.85
N GLU A 235 6.52 -9.81 -9.07
CA GLU A 235 5.57 -10.60 -9.87
C GLU A 235 6.12 -12.01 -10.14
N LYS A 236 7.40 -12.11 -10.54
CA LYS A 236 8.07 -13.41 -10.75
C LYS A 236 8.13 -14.25 -9.49
N LEU A 237 8.42 -13.63 -8.34
CA LEU A 237 8.53 -14.32 -7.06
C LEU A 237 7.18 -14.87 -6.62
N MET A 238 6.10 -14.09 -6.75
CA MET A 238 4.75 -14.50 -6.33
C MET A 238 4.09 -15.50 -7.28
N ALA A 239 4.41 -15.45 -8.58
CA ALA A 239 3.75 -16.22 -9.63
C ALA A 239 3.62 -17.74 -9.40
N PRO A 240 4.56 -18.46 -8.77
CA PRO A 240 4.39 -19.90 -8.51
C PRO A 240 3.27 -20.20 -7.51
N HIS A 241 2.95 -19.27 -6.61
CA HIS A 241 2.05 -19.51 -5.48
C HIS A 241 0.75 -18.72 -5.54
N PHE A 242 0.75 -17.57 -6.23
CA PHE A 242 -0.38 -16.66 -6.29
C PHE A 242 -0.73 -16.28 -7.74
N ASP A 243 -2.02 -16.12 -7.99
CA ASP A 243 -2.54 -15.41 -9.16
C ASP A 243 -2.58 -13.91 -8.83
N TYR A 244 -1.79 -13.13 -9.56
CA TYR A 244 -1.76 -11.67 -9.47
C TYR A 244 -2.80 -11.08 -10.43
N THR A 245 -3.77 -10.34 -9.89
CA THR A 245 -4.86 -9.75 -10.68
C THR A 245 -5.00 -8.25 -10.38
N PRO A 246 -4.57 -7.36 -11.30
CA PRO A 246 -4.88 -5.94 -11.22
C PRO A 246 -6.40 -5.72 -11.22
N VAL A 247 -6.89 -4.89 -10.31
CA VAL A 247 -8.32 -4.57 -10.18
C VAL A 247 -8.60 -3.07 -10.38
N HIS A 248 -7.60 -2.21 -10.17
CA HIS A 248 -7.70 -0.77 -10.42
C HIS A 248 -6.30 -0.20 -10.70
N ALA A 249 -6.22 0.87 -11.49
CA ALA A 249 -4.98 1.58 -11.73
C ALA A 249 -5.24 3.09 -11.80
N THR A 250 -4.32 3.88 -11.23
CA THR A 250 -4.39 5.34 -11.20
C THR A 250 -2.97 5.94 -11.19
N SER A 251 -2.88 7.26 -11.18
CA SER A 251 -1.62 8.00 -11.01
C SER A 251 -1.92 9.39 -10.48
N PHE A 252 -1.03 9.94 -9.67
CA PHE A 252 -1.02 11.35 -9.30
C PHE A 252 -0.03 12.13 -10.17
N GLU A 253 -0.10 13.46 -10.09
CA GLU A 253 0.94 14.34 -10.65
C GLU A 253 2.30 13.93 -10.05
N ASP A 254 3.27 13.63 -10.93
CA ASP A 254 4.62 13.15 -10.61
C ASP A 254 4.75 11.74 -9.98
N SER A 255 3.70 10.91 -9.97
CA SER A 255 3.81 9.49 -9.56
C SER A 255 4.06 8.54 -10.74
N GLY A 256 4.60 7.36 -10.45
CA GLY A 256 4.46 6.20 -11.34
C GLY A 256 2.99 5.74 -11.46
N GLU A 257 2.76 4.70 -12.26
CA GLU A 257 1.47 3.99 -12.26
C GLU A 257 1.26 3.34 -10.88
N ILE A 258 0.12 3.62 -10.26
CA ILE A 258 -0.29 3.04 -8.98
C ILE A 258 -1.32 1.98 -9.27
N VAL A 259 -1.01 0.73 -8.93
CA VAL A 259 -1.85 -0.43 -9.23
C VAL A 259 -2.41 -1.00 -7.94
N VAL A 260 -3.74 -1.12 -7.87
CA VAL A 260 -4.42 -1.95 -6.89
C VAL A 260 -4.61 -3.33 -7.50
N PHE A 261 -4.23 -4.37 -6.77
CA PHE A 261 -4.28 -5.74 -7.24
C PHE A 261 -4.68 -6.69 -6.11
N THR A 262 -5.19 -7.85 -6.51
CA THR A 262 -5.43 -8.97 -5.60
C THR A 262 -4.41 -10.08 -5.83
N LEU A 263 -4.08 -10.80 -4.78
CA LEU A 263 -3.31 -12.05 -4.83
C LEU A 263 -4.22 -13.19 -4.39
N THR A 264 -4.43 -14.18 -5.27
CA THR A 264 -5.23 -15.37 -4.92
C THR A 264 -4.32 -16.59 -4.85
N ARG A 265 -4.34 -17.31 -3.73
CA ARG A 265 -3.50 -18.50 -3.55
C ARG A 265 -3.89 -19.59 -4.56
N LYS A 266 -2.90 -20.15 -5.25
CA LYS A 266 -3.09 -21.27 -6.17
C LYS A 266 -3.34 -22.56 -5.42
N ALA A 267 -4.25 -23.38 -5.94
CA ALA A 267 -4.47 -24.73 -5.42
C ALA A 267 -3.19 -25.58 -5.58
N GLY A 268 -2.75 -26.23 -4.50
CA GLY A 268 -1.58 -27.14 -4.51
C GLY A 268 -0.21 -26.45 -4.36
N ALA A 269 -0.16 -25.15 -4.07
CA ALA A 269 1.10 -24.41 -3.89
C ALA A 269 1.99 -24.94 -2.74
N ASP A 270 1.42 -25.68 -1.77
CA ASP A 270 2.15 -26.33 -0.66
C ASP A 270 2.97 -27.56 -1.08
N MET A 271 2.79 -28.08 -2.30
CA MET A 271 3.44 -29.32 -2.76
C MET A 271 4.82 -29.10 -3.40
N VAL A 272 5.29 -27.85 -3.53
CA VAL A 272 6.51 -27.50 -4.30
C VAL A 272 7.73 -27.23 -3.40
N ALA A 273 7.56 -27.10 -2.08
CA ALA A 273 8.66 -26.78 -1.17
C ALA A 273 9.51 -27.99 -0.70
N GLY A 274 9.37 -29.16 -1.35
CA GLY A 274 9.94 -30.44 -0.88
C GLY A 274 11.16 -30.99 -1.63
N ASP A 275 11.53 -30.48 -2.81
CA ASP A 275 12.42 -31.21 -3.74
C ASP A 275 13.78 -30.54 -4.05
N GLU A 276 14.26 -29.58 -3.25
CA GLU A 276 15.67 -29.12 -3.33
C GLU A 276 16.50 -29.59 -2.13
N ALA A 277 16.48 -30.90 -1.87
CA ALA A 277 17.48 -31.56 -1.04
C ALA A 277 17.93 -32.86 -1.72
N GLY A 278 18.95 -32.74 -2.59
CA GLY A 278 19.73 -33.87 -3.07
C GLY A 278 19.91 -33.89 -4.57
N ASP A 279 21.05 -33.36 -5.03
CA ASP A 279 21.93 -34.18 -5.86
C ASP A 279 23.38 -33.72 -5.66
N GLU A 280 24.26 -34.72 -5.60
CA GLU A 280 25.67 -34.72 -5.18
C GLU A 280 26.62 -33.84 -6.02
#